data_AF-A0A533U2N6-F1
#
_entry.id   AF-A0A533U2N6-F1
#
_cell.length_a   1.000
_cell.length_b   1.000
_cell.length_c   1.000
_cell.angle_alpha   90.00
_cell.angle_beta   90.00
_cell.angle_gamma   90.00
#
_symmetry.space_group_name_H-M   'P 1'
#
loop_
_entity.id
_entity.type
_entity.pdbx_description
1 polymer ?
#
loop_
_entity_poly.entity_id
_entity_poly.type
_entity_poly.pdbx_seq_one_letter_code
_entity_poly.pdbx_strand_id
1 'polypeptide(L)'
;MAKKTFKDFNPATAFISSAQSERDTSHTQHTSRTSNTGYTGNTPYTHKENPAEHKTKRVNLVIQPSVFEDFTKIAHMKRRSFNDLFNKVIAEYIEREADTIRDYNKTFGGPSSF
;
A
#
# COMPACT_ATOMS: atom_id res chain seq x y z
N MET A 1 27.65 -52.54 0.38
CA MET A 1 26.92 -51.39 0.95
C MET A 1 25.71 -51.10 0.08
N ALA A 2 24.49 -51.20 0.62
CA ALA A 2 23.25 -51.03 -0.13
C ALA A 2 22.90 -49.54 -0.29
N LYS A 3 22.74 -49.07 -1.53
CA LYS A 3 22.26 -47.72 -1.82
C LYS A 3 20.74 -47.72 -1.67
N LYS A 4 20.22 -47.10 -0.61
CA LYS A 4 18.77 -46.93 -0.41
C LYS A 4 18.23 -45.98 -1.48
N THR A 5 17.29 -46.47 -2.28
CA THR A 5 16.51 -45.66 -3.24
C THR A 5 15.36 -44.99 -2.48
N PHE A 6 15.16 -43.69 -2.70
CA PHE A 6 14.08 -42.90 -2.08
C PHE A 6 12.96 -42.58 -3.08
N LYS A 7 12.81 -43.38 -4.14
CA LYS A 7 11.75 -43.19 -5.14
C LYS A 7 10.48 -43.98 -4.86
N ASP A 8 10.49 -44.85 -3.86
CA ASP A 8 9.34 -45.67 -3.55
C ASP A 8 8.61 -45.09 -2.33
N PHE A 9 7.46 -44.48 -2.63
CA PHE A 9 6.42 -43.99 -1.70
C PHE A 9 6.66 -42.63 -1.02
N ASN A 10 6.49 -41.54 -1.79
CA ASN A 10 6.14 -40.24 -1.21
C ASN A 10 4.60 -40.15 -1.04
N PRO A 11 4.05 -40.07 0.18
CA PRO A 11 2.60 -39.98 0.38
C PRO A 11 1.98 -38.73 -0.25
N ALA A 12 2.77 -37.69 -0.54
CA ALA A 12 2.30 -36.50 -1.24
C ALA A 12 1.97 -36.73 -2.73
N THR A 13 2.59 -37.75 -3.36
CA THR A 13 2.35 -38.03 -4.80
C THR A 13 1.14 -38.94 -5.04
N ALA A 14 0.59 -39.56 -3.99
CA ALA A 14 -0.60 -40.43 -4.09
C ALA A 14 -1.86 -39.65 -4.54
N PHE A 15 -1.95 -38.37 -4.19
CA PHE A 15 -3.08 -37.50 -4.58
C PHE A 15 -2.98 -36.98 -6.02
N ILE A 16 -1.77 -36.95 -6.60
CA ILE A 16 -1.53 -36.42 -7.96
C ILE A 16 -1.62 -37.54 -9.01
N SER A 17 -1.28 -38.78 -8.62
CA SER A 17 -1.17 -39.91 -9.54
C SER A 17 -2.48 -40.38 -10.19
N SER A 18 -3.65 -39.97 -9.70
CA SER A 18 -4.94 -40.38 -10.28
C SER A 18 -5.35 -39.58 -11.52
N ALA A 19 -4.53 -38.62 -11.98
CA ALA A 19 -4.90 -37.69 -13.04
C ALA A 19 -3.83 -37.49 -14.12
N GLN A 20 -3.06 -38.52 -14.48
CA GLN A 20 -2.19 -38.44 -15.66
C GLN A 20 -2.48 -39.58 -16.64
N SER A 21 -3.30 -39.27 -17.63
CA SER A 21 -3.07 -39.74 -18.99
C SER A 21 -3.03 -38.53 -19.90
N GLU A 22 -1.89 -38.40 -20.58
CA GLU A 22 -1.68 -37.66 -21.82
C GLU A 22 -1.72 -36.12 -21.76
N ARG A 23 -0.53 -35.51 -21.76
CA ARG A 23 -0.11 -34.58 -22.83
C ARG A 23 1.32 -34.04 -22.62
N ASP A 24 2.16 -34.43 -23.56
CA ASP A 24 3.16 -33.67 -24.31
C ASP A 24 4.10 -32.65 -23.66
N THR A 25 5.30 -32.71 -24.24
CA THR A 25 6.51 -31.93 -24.07
C THR A 25 6.38 -30.41 -24.19
N SER A 26 7.42 -29.74 -23.66
CA SER A 26 7.89 -28.37 -23.92
C SER A 26 7.08 -27.20 -23.36
N HIS A 27 7.65 -26.47 -22.39
CA HIS A 27 8.25 -25.14 -22.59
C HIS A 27 8.46 -24.45 -21.22
N THR A 28 9.71 -24.15 -20.88
CA THR A 28 10.08 -23.32 -19.71
C THR A 28 9.63 -21.89 -19.97
N GLN A 29 8.79 -21.30 -19.11
CA GLN A 29 8.68 -19.84 -19.01
C GLN A 29 8.61 -19.37 -17.56
N HIS A 30 9.62 -18.58 -17.22
CA HIS A 30 9.78 -17.80 -16.00
C HIS A 30 8.80 -16.62 -16.07
N THR A 31 7.78 -16.56 -15.22
CA THR A 31 6.86 -15.42 -15.19
C THR A 31 7.44 -14.30 -14.34
N SER A 32 8.20 -13.44 -15.00
CA SER A 32 8.56 -12.12 -14.47
C SER A 32 7.36 -11.17 -14.58
N ARG A 33 7.21 -10.31 -13.56
CA ARG A 33 6.57 -8.98 -13.62
C ARG A 33 5.04 -8.95 -13.41
N THR A 34 4.62 -8.72 -12.17
CA THR A 34 3.29 -8.23 -11.83
C THR A 34 3.14 -6.79 -12.34
N SER A 35 2.17 -6.56 -13.21
CA SER A 35 1.83 -5.27 -13.81
C SER A 35 1.03 -4.43 -12.82
N ASN A 36 1.53 -3.23 -12.54
CA ASN A 36 0.81 -2.19 -11.81
C ASN A 36 -0.48 -1.85 -12.59
N THR A 37 -1.64 -2.07 -11.99
CA THR A 37 -2.92 -1.67 -12.57
C THR A 37 -3.08 -0.17 -12.39
N GLY A 38 -2.84 0.59 -13.46
CA GLY A 38 -3.12 2.02 -13.52
C GLY A 38 -4.62 2.25 -13.73
N TYR A 39 -5.31 2.74 -12.70
CA TYR A 39 -6.68 3.25 -12.84
C TYR A 39 -6.63 4.72 -13.25
N THR A 40 -6.84 5.01 -14.54
CA THR A 40 -6.93 6.38 -15.05
C THR A 40 -8.36 6.88 -14.91
N GLY A 41 -8.69 7.47 -13.76
CA GLY A 41 -9.94 8.22 -13.56
C GLY A 41 -9.72 9.70 -13.83
N ASN A 42 -9.97 10.15 -15.07
CA ASN A 42 -9.96 11.58 -15.40
C ASN A 42 -11.11 12.29 -14.67
N THR A 43 -10.79 13.04 -13.63
CA THR A 43 -11.68 14.06 -13.05
C THR A 43 -10.90 15.37 -13.00
N PRO A 44 -11.37 16.46 -13.61
CA PRO A 44 -10.66 17.73 -13.61
C PRO A 44 -10.92 18.43 -12.28
N TYR A 45 -10.18 18.02 -11.25
CA TYR A 45 -10.03 18.84 -10.05
C TYR A 45 -8.89 19.82 -10.31
N THR A 46 -9.22 21.10 -10.43
CA THR A 46 -8.25 22.20 -10.43
C THR A 46 -7.61 22.29 -9.05
N HIS A 47 -6.64 21.41 -8.78
CA HIS A 47 -5.72 21.59 -7.69
C HIS A 47 -4.78 22.74 -8.09
N LYS A 48 -4.83 23.84 -7.33
CA LYS A 48 -3.72 24.80 -7.29
C LYS A 48 -2.46 23.99 -7.06
N GLU A 49 -1.55 23.99 -8.03
CA GLU A 49 -0.28 23.28 -7.94
C GLU A 49 0.55 23.92 -6.82
N ASN A 50 0.41 23.36 -5.61
CA ASN A 50 1.47 23.49 -4.62
C ASN A 50 2.74 22.87 -5.22
N PRO A 51 3.93 23.45 -4.96
CA PRO A 51 5.19 22.93 -5.48
C PRO A 51 5.24 21.43 -5.23
N ALA A 52 5.31 20.67 -6.33
CA ALA A 52 5.00 19.26 -6.34
C ALA A 52 5.75 18.53 -5.22
N GLU A 53 4.98 18.04 -4.25
CA GLU A 53 5.50 17.33 -3.09
C GLU A 53 6.00 15.96 -3.55
N HIS A 54 7.21 15.91 -4.09
CA HIS A 54 7.73 14.75 -4.82
C HIS A 54 8.12 13.57 -3.92
N LYS A 55 8.12 13.74 -2.59
CA LYS A 55 8.52 12.69 -1.64
C LYS A 55 7.47 12.46 -0.57
N THR A 56 6.85 11.28 -0.61
CA THR A 56 6.03 10.76 0.48
C THR A 56 6.90 10.39 1.68
N LYS A 57 6.49 10.83 2.87
CA LYS A 57 7.03 10.35 4.15
C LYS A 57 6.10 9.29 4.74
N ARG A 58 6.65 8.23 5.33
CA ARG A 58 5.88 7.20 6.03
C ARG A 58 5.85 7.51 7.52
N VAL A 59 4.67 7.42 8.13
CA VAL A 59 4.45 7.61 9.56
C VAL A 59 3.83 6.32 10.11
N ASN A 60 4.40 5.81 11.21
CA ASN A 60 3.80 4.70 11.97
C ASN A 60 3.03 5.30 13.13
N LEU A 61 1.71 5.20 13.10
CA LEU A 61 0.82 5.76 14.11
C LEU A 61 0.04 4.64 14.80
N VAL A 62 -0.07 4.71 16.11
CA VAL A 62 -0.99 3.87 16.89
C VAL A 62 -2.34 4.56 16.93
N ILE A 63 -3.36 3.92 16.37
CA ILE A 63 -4.74 4.41 16.33
C ILE A 63 -5.64 3.50 17.13
N GLN A 64 -6.68 4.09 17.73
CA GLN A 64 -7.69 3.30 18.44
C GLN A 64 -8.45 2.41 17.44
N PRO A 65 -8.74 1.14 17.78
CA PRO A 65 -9.43 0.23 16.86
C PRO A 65 -10.80 0.75 16.38
N SER A 66 -11.58 1.35 17.29
CA SER A 66 -12.88 1.96 16.97
C SER A 66 -12.75 3.05 15.90
N VAL A 67 -11.76 3.94 16.05
CA VAL A 67 -11.49 5.02 15.09
C VAL A 67 -11.08 4.44 13.74
N PHE A 68 -10.25 3.40 13.72
CA PHE A 68 -9.83 2.75 12.48
C PHE A 68 -11.01 2.14 11.72
N GLU A 69 -11.90 1.44 12.42
CA GLU A 69 -13.09 0.83 11.82
C GLU A 69 -14.02 1.88 11.22
N ASP A 70 -14.33 2.93 11.97
CA ASP A 70 -15.24 3.99 11.50
C ASP A 70 -14.62 4.78 10.35
N PHE A 71 -13.32 5.07 10.41
CA PHE A 71 -12.61 5.74 9.32
C PHE A 71 -12.60 4.90 8.04
N THR A 72 -12.47 3.58 8.17
CA THR A 72 -12.52 2.63 7.03
C THR A 72 -13.90 2.63 6.38
N LYS A 73 -14.98 2.60 7.20
CA LYS A 73 -16.36 2.72 6.68
C LYS A 73 -16.54 4.03 5.91
N ILE A 74 -16.06 5.15 6.47
CA ILE A 74 -16.15 6.47 5.82
C ILE A 74 -15.38 6.48 4.49
N ALA A 75 -14.16 5.93 4.45
CA ALA A 75 -13.36 5.85 3.24
C ALA A 75 -14.08 5.04 2.13
N HIS A 76 -14.69 3.92 2.51
CA HIS A 76 -15.47 3.09 1.60
C HIS A 76 -16.67 3.84 1.02
N MET A 77 -17.45 4.52 1.88
CA MET A 77 -18.60 5.31 1.45
C MET A 77 -18.21 6.48 0.55
N LYS A 78 -17.07 7.12 0.81
CA LYS A 78 -16.53 8.23 0.01
C LYS A 78 -15.78 7.77 -1.25
N ARG A 79 -15.64 6.45 -1.48
CA ARG A 79 -14.87 5.86 -2.59
C ARG A 79 -13.44 6.44 -2.69
N ARG A 80 -12.79 6.64 -1.55
CA ARG A 80 -11.43 7.17 -1.46
C ARG A 80 -10.53 6.20 -0.73
N SER A 81 -9.23 6.26 -1.01
CA SER A 81 -8.27 5.48 -0.24
C SER A 81 -8.21 6.00 1.20
N PHE A 82 -7.93 5.10 2.15
CA PHE A 82 -7.74 5.47 3.55
C PHE A 82 -6.68 6.57 3.69
N ASN A 83 -5.56 6.44 2.97
CA ASN A 83 -4.48 7.41 2.99
C ASN A 83 -4.90 8.79 2.45
N ASP A 84 -5.67 8.83 1.35
CA ASP A 84 -6.18 10.08 0.78
C ASP A 84 -7.11 10.79 1.78
N LEU A 85 -8.04 10.05 2.38
CA LEU A 85 -8.94 10.60 3.39
C LEU A 85 -8.17 11.09 4.63
N PHE A 86 -7.17 10.34 5.08
CA PHE A 86 -6.33 10.69 6.22
C PHE A 86 -5.55 11.99 5.99
N ASN A 87 -4.87 12.11 4.85
CA ASN A 87 -4.14 13.32 4.49
C ASN A 87 -5.07 14.54 4.38
N LYS A 88 -6.28 14.36 3.82
CA LYS A 88 -7.27 15.42 3.75
C LYS A 88 -7.70 15.93 5.14
N VAL A 89 -8.02 15.01 6.06
CA VAL A 89 -8.43 15.38 7.43
C VAL A 89 -7.30 16.09 8.17
N ILE A 90 -6.06 15.64 8.00
CA ILE A 90 -4.89 16.30 8.57
C ILE A 90 -4.70 17.71 7.99
N ALA A 91 -4.80 17.87 6.67
CA ALA A 91 -4.68 19.17 6.03
C ALA A 91 -5.73 20.16 6.55
N GLU A 92 -6.99 19.73 6.65
CA GLU A 92 -8.08 20.54 7.22
C GLU A 92 -7.86 20.88 8.71
N TYR A 93 -7.18 20.02 9.48
CA TYR A 93 -6.79 20.33 10.85
C TYR A 93 -5.66 21.36 10.90
N ILE A 94 -4.63 21.21 10.07
CA ILE A 94 -3.51 22.16 9.96
C ILE A 94 -4.00 23.55 9.56
N GLU A 95 -4.92 23.64 8.60
CA GLU A 95 -5.50 24.91 8.16
C GLU A 95 -6.25 25.63 9.28
N ARG A 96 -6.98 24.88 10.13
CA ARG A 96 -7.68 25.44 11.30
C ARG A 96 -6.71 25.91 12.38
N GLU A 97 -5.59 25.24 12.54
CA GLU A 97 -4.55 25.56 13.54
C GLU A 97 -3.44 26.46 12.99
N ALA A 98 -3.69 27.18 11.88
CA ALA A 98 -2.69 28.05 11.26
C ALA A 98 -2.15 29.13 12.20
N ASP A 99 -2.97 29.65 13.12
CA ASP A 99 -2.54 30.62 14.12
C ASP A 99 -1.54 30.02 15.11
N THR A 100 -1.78 28.78 15.57
CA THR A 100 -0.85 28.03 16.44
C THR A 100 0.50 27.81 15.76
N ILE A 101 0.50 27.51 14.47
CA ILE A 101 1.72 27.35 13.67
C ILE A 101 2.47 28.68 13.53
N ARG A 102 1.73 29.80 13.32
CA ARG A 102 2.33 31.14 13.27
C ARG A 102 3.02 31.47 14.59
N ASP A 103 2.37 31.18 15.72
CA ASP A 103 2.93 31.43 17.05
C ASP A 103 4.17 30.56 17.31
N TYR A 104 4.12 29.28 16.94
CA TYR A 104 5.30 28.39 16.98
C TYR A 104 6.48 28.97 16.20
N ASN A 105 6.24 29.43 14.97
CA ASN A 105 7.28 30.02 14.12
C ASN A 105 7.82 31.34 14.70
N LYS A 106 6.98 32.14 15.36
CA LYS A 106 7.42 33.37 16.03
C LYS A 106 8.34 33.08 17.21
N THR A 107 8.08 32.02 17.97
CA THR A 107 8.84 31.66 19.17
C THR A 107 10.11 30.87 18.85
N PHE A 108 10.06 29.97 17.88
CA PHE A 108 11.15 29.02 17.60
C PHE A 108 11.74 29.13 16.18
N GLY A 109 11.09 29.86 15.27
CA GLY A 109 11.51 30.03 13.88
C GLY A 109 12.51 31.16 13.65
N GLY A 110 13.38 31.45 14.63
CA GLY A 110 14.47 32.42 14.47
C GLY A 110 15.36 32.11 13.25
N PRO A 111 16.10 33.10 12.71
CA PRO A 111 16.82 32.96 11.45
C PRO A 111 17.72 31.74 11.51
N SER A 112 17.45 30.76 10.66
CA SER A 112 18.25 29.55 10.50
C SER A 112 19.63 29.93 9.99
N SER A 113 20.55 30.25 10.90
CA SER A 113 21.98 30.37 10.65
C SER A 113 22.62 29.00 10.90
N PHE A 114 22.65 28.18 9.85
CA PHE A 114 23.61 27.08 9.68
C PHE A 114 24.05 27.06 8.21
#